data_AF-A0A7W1IYI8-F1
#
_entry.id   AF-A0A7W1IYI8-F1
#
_cell.length_a   1.000
_cell.length_b   1.000
_cell.length_c   1.000
_cell.angle_alpha   90.00
_cell.angle_beta   90.00
_cell.angle_gamma   90.00
#
_symmetry.space_group_name_H-M   'P 1'
#
loop_
_entity.id
_entity.type
_entity.pdbx_description
1 polymer ?
#
loop_
_entity_poly.entity_id
_entity_poly.type
_entity_poly.pdbx_seq_one_letter_code
_entity_poly.pdbx_strand_id
1 'polypeptide(L)'
;MFIDWFTVGAQVLNFLVLVWLLQHFLYKPILNAIDAREKLIAGKLDGADARMTEANQERDDFRHKNEELDQRRAALISDMEAETTAERRRLLDEARKQADALAAKRQASTKDEAQKLNLAIGKRVQQHVFAVARRALKDLSTSTLEQGVVDIFLRQVRELDETGKQQLVEALTTASEPATLRSAFALSDGQRAALQQALNETLSSDIRITFAELPDLISGIEFTTNGQKVSWSIADYLTSLEDSVDELVKKPATQPRPEVPVEPPPRDEPGKTNRQAEPPVVDPSDGAVAEKSPSKLNLAAKPREVNPADEAHAHES
;
A
#
# COMPACT_ATOMS: atom_id res chain seq x y z
N MET A 1 6.67 131.96 74.69
CA MET A 1 6.60 131.37 73.34
C MET A 1 5.19 130.83 73.17
N PHE A 2 4.35 131.49 72.37
CA PHE A 2 2.96 131.09 72.17
C PHE A 2 2.92 129.99 71.10
N ILE A 3 2.39 128.83 71.46
CA ILE A 3 2.05 127.79 70.50
C ILE A 3 0.73 128.23 69.86
N ASP A 4 0.76 128.61 68.59
CA ASP A 4 -0.44 128.87 67.81
C ASP A 4 -1.17 127.54 67.56
N TRP A 5 -2.09 127.21 68.47
CA TRP A 5 -2.94 126.01 68.40
C TRP A 5 -3.75 125.93 67.10
N PHE A 6 -4.05 127.09 66.50
CA PHE A 6 -4.66 127.20 65.18
C PHE A 6 -3.73 126.68 64.05
N THR A 7 -2.43 126.99 64.12
CA THR A 7 -1.43 126.52 63.16
C THR A 7 -1.19 125.02 63.28
N VAL A 8 -1.22 124.48 64.51
CA VAL A 8 -1.16 123.03 64.76
C VAL A 8 -2.41 122.33 64.20
N GLY A 9 -3.60 122.88 64.41
CA GLY A 9 -4.84 122.35 63.83
C GLY A 9 -4.85 122.37 62.29
N ALA A 10 -4.38 123.45 61.68
CA ALA A 10 -4.24 123.57 60.23
C ALA A 10 -3.18 122.61 59.65
N GLN A 11 -2.06 122.39 60.35
CA GLN A 11 -1.06 121.38 59.96
C GLN A 11 -1.58 119.95 60.06
N VAL A 12 -2.33 119.63 61.12
CA VAL A 12 -2.97 118.32 61.28
C VAL A 12 -4.01 118.10 60.17
N LEU A 13 -4.82 119.11 59.84
CA LEU A 13 -5.76 119.03 58.73
C LEU A 13 -5.05 118.83 57.38
N ASN A 14 -3.95 119.56 57.13
CA ASN A 14 -3.14 119.40 55.92
C ASN A 14 -2.52 117.99 55.83
N PHE A 15 -2.01 117.46 56.94
CA PHE A 15 -1.51 116.09 57.01
C PHE A 15 -2.60 115.05 56.77
N LEU A 16 -3.80 115.24 57.33
CA LEU A 16 -4.96 114.36 57.09
C LEU A 16 -5.41 114.37 55.63
N VAL A 17 -5.47 115.55 55.00
CA VAL A 17 -5.77 115.67 53.56
C VAL A 17 -4.70 114.96 52.74
N LEU A 18 -3.42 115.12 53.08
CA LEU A 18 -2.32 114.45 52.39
C LEU A 18 -2.38 112.93 52.56
N VAL A 19 -2.62 112.42 53.76
CA VAL A 19 -2.78 110.98 54.04
C VAL A 19 -3.98 110.42 53.29
N TRP A 20 -5.10 111.13 53.25
CA TRP A 20 -6.29 110.72 52.51
C TRP A 20 -6.01 110.65 51.00
N LEU A 21 -5.31 111.65 50.45
CA LEU A 21 -4.92 111.68 49.04
C LEU A 21 -3.91 110.56 48.71
N LEU A 22 -2.96 110.27 49.61
CA LEU A 22 -2.00 109.18 49.45
C LEU A 22 -2.68 107.82 49.53
N GLN A 23 -3.62 107.65 50.45
CA GLN A 23 -4.39 106.42 50.63
C GLN A 23 -5.28 106.14 49.42
N HIS A 24 -5.94 107.17 48.88
CA HIS A 24 -6.83 107.03 47.74
C HIS A 24 -6.08 106.90 46.40
N PHE A 25 -5.05 107.72 46.18
CA PHE A 25 -4.41 107.88 44.87
C PHE A 25 -3.15 107.02 44.68
N LEU A 26 -2.44 106.65 45.74
CA LEU A 26 -1.21 105.84 45.64
C LEU A 26 -1.39 104.44 46.24
N TYR A 27 -1.88 104.34 47.48
CA TYR A 27 -1.89 103.06 48.20
C TYR A 27 -2.85 102.05 47.57
N LYS A 28 -4.10 102.45 47.33
CA LYS A 28 -5.12 101.58 46.71
C LYS A 28 -4.71 101.11 45.30
N PRO A 29 -4.29 101.98 44.36
CA PRO A 29 -3.90 101.52 43.02
C PRO A 29 -2.66 100.61 43.02
N ILE A 30 -1.68 100.85 43.91
CA ILE A 30 -0.47 100.03 44.00
C ILE A 30 -0.78 98.64 44.58
N LEU A 31 -1.55 98.56 45.67
CA LEU A 31 -1.96 97.26 46.23
C LEU A 31 -2.80 96.47 45.22
N ASN A 32 -3.75 97.11 44.53
CA ASN A 32 -4.53 96.47 43.48
C ASN A 32 -3.66 95.94 42.33
N ALA A 33 -2.58 96.64 41.97
CA ALA A 33 -1.65 96.20 40.93
C ALA A 33 -0.77 95.01 41.39
N ILE A 34 -0.39 94.95 42.67
CA ILE A 34 0.31 93.81 43.27
C ILE A 34 -0.61 92.60 43.33
N ASP A 35 -1.83 92.77 43.86
CA ASP A 35 -2.85 91.71 43.93
C ASP A 35 -3.21 91.17 42.53
N ALA A 36 -3.31 92.06 41.53
CA ALA A 36 -3.57 91.66 40.15
C ALA A 36 -2.42 90.83 39.55
N ARG A 37 -1.16 91.19 39.85
CA ARG A 37 0.02 90.40 39.44
C ARG A 37 0.10 89.08 40.19
N GLU A 38 -0.14 89.07 41.49
CA GLU A 38 -0.15 87.86 42.32
C GLU A 38 -1.21 86.88 41.81
N LYS A 39 -2.43 87.33 41.54
CA LYS A 39 -3.49 86.51 40.93
C LYS A 39 -3.13 86.01 39.53
N LEU A 40 -2.48 86.82 38.71
CA LEU A 40 -2.01 86.41 37.37
C LEU A 40 -0.92 85.33 37.44
N ILE A 41 0.02 85.45 38.40
CA ILE A 41 1.09 84.48 38.59
C ILE A 41 0.54 83.19 39.19
N ALA A 42 -0.30 83.29 40.23
CA ALA A 42 -1.00 82.15 40.82
C ALA A 42 -1.84 81.41 39.76
N GLY A 43 -2.65 82.11 38.98
CA GLY A 43 -3.43 81.49 37.90
C GLY A 43 -2.60 80.86 36.79
N LYS A 44 -1.39 81.39 36.51
CA LYS A 44 -0.45 80.77 35.55
C LYS A 44 0.21 79.51 36.12
N LEU A 45 0.57 79.51 37.41
CA LEU A 45 1.13 78.35 38.10
C LEU A 45 0.07 77.24 38.22
N ASP A 46 -1.13 77.56 38.69
CA ASP A 46 -2.26 76.63 38.77
C ASP A 46 -2.61 76.06 37.38
N GLY A 47 -2.60 76.90 36.35
CA GLY A 47 -2.82 76.46 34.97
C GLY A 47 -1.71 75.57 34.42
N ALA A 48 -0.45 75.79 34.83
CA ALA A 48 0.68 74.95 34.46
C ALA A 48 0.64 73.60 35.19
N ASP A 49 0.33 73.59 36.49
CA ASP A 49 0.20 72.39 37.30
C ASP A 49 -0.99 71.52 36.84
N ALA A 50 -2.11 72.15 36.48
CA ALA A 50 -3.26 71.47 35.90
C ALA A 50 -2.90 70.80 34.57
N ARG A 51 -2.21 71.52 33.67
CA ARG A 51 -1.74 70.96 32.38
C ARG A 51 -0.71 69.85 32.56
N MET A 52 0.19 69.97 33.54
CA MET A 52 1.18 68.93 33.84
C MET A 52 0.50 67.67 34.39
N THR A 53 -0.53 67.85 35.22
CA THR A 53 -1.34 66.74 35.75
C THR A 53 -2.12 66.04 34.64
N GLU A 54 -2.80 66.80 33.77
CA GLU A 54 -3.54 66.28 32.62
C GLU A 54 -2.60 65.53 31.65
N ALA A 55 -1.43 66.11 31.32
CA ALA A 55 -0.45 65.47 30.46
C ALA A 55 0.13 64.17 31.07
N ASN A 56 0.34 64.14 32.39
CA ASN A 56 0.77 62.91 33.08
C ASN A 56 -0.32 61.85 33.07
N GLN A 57 -1.59 62.21 33.30
CA GLN A 57 -2.73 61.29 33.22
C GLN A 57 -2.87 60.72 31.81
N GLU A 58 -2.84 61.58 30.78
CA GLU A 58 -2.93 61.13 29.39
C GLU A 58 -1.76 60.22 29.01
N ARG A 59 -0.54 60.53 29.44
CA ARG A 59 0.63 59.66 29.25
C ARG A 59 0.45 58.30 29.92
N ASP A 60 -0.07 58.27 31.14
CA ASP A 60 -0.27 57.05 31.90
C ASP A 60 -1.37 56.18 31.26
N ASP A 61 -2.45 56.80 30.78
CA ASP A 61 -3.51 56.15 30.00
C ASP A 61 -2.99 55.57 28.69
N PHE A 62 -2.15 56.32 27.96
CA PHE A 62 -1.52 55.83 26.74
C PHE A 62 -0.59 54.65 27.00
N ARG A 63 0.18 54.69 28.09
CA ARG A 63 1.03 53.55 28.49
C ARG A 63 0.20 52.32 28.80
N HIS A 64 -0.85 52.46 29.61
CA HIS A 64 -1.74 51.35 29.94
C HIS A 64 -2.42 50.77 28.68
N LYS A 65 -2.94 51.62 27.79
CA LYS A 65 -3.52 51.18 26.52
C LYS A 65 -2.51 50.45 25.64
N ASN A 66 -1.26 50.93 25.59
CA ASN A 66 -0.23 50.29 24.79
C ASN A 66 0.15 48.90 25.36
N GLU A 67 0.27 48.78 26.68
CA GLU A 67 0.50 47.50 27.35
C GLU A 67 -0.64 46.51 27.10
N GLU A 68 -1.89 46.96 27.17
CA GLU A 68 -3.06 46.12 26.87
C GLU A 68 -3.09 45.68 25.39
N LEU A 69 -2.75 46.58 24.46
CA LEU A 69 -2.63 46.25 23.04
C LEU A 69 -1.52 45.22 22.79
N ASP A 70 -0.37 45.37 23.44
CA ASP A 70 0.75 44.44 23.29
C ASP A 70 0.42 43.06 23.88
N GLN A 71 -0.27 43.01 25.02
CA GLN A 71 -0.80 41.75 25.58
C GLN A 71 -1.81 41.08 24.64
N ARG A 72 -2.76 41.84 24.08
CA ARG A 72 -3.75 41.32 23.12
C ARG A 72 -3.09 40.82 21.84
N ARG A 73 -2.08 41.53 21.33
CA ARG A 73 -1.29 41.10 20.17
C ARG A 73 -0.55 39.81 20.45
N ALA A 74 0.12 39.71 21.59
CA ALA A 74 0.84 38.50 21.99
C ALA A 74 -0.11 37.30 22.12
N ALA A 75 -1.28 37.50 22.74
CA ALA A 75 -2.31 36.47 22.84
C ALA A 75 -2.80 36.02 21.45
N LEU A 76 -3.14 36.97 20.57
CA LEU A 76 -3.61 36.67 19.21
C LEU A 76 -2.55 35.90 18.40
N ILE A 77 -1.28 36.28 18.48
CA ILE A 77 -0.19 35.58 17.80
C ILE A 77 -0.05 34.16 18.36
N SER A 78 -0.07 34.00 19.68
CA SER A 78 -0.01 32.68 20.33
C SER A 78 -1.17 31.78 19.90
N ASP A 79 -2.39 32.32 19.84
CA ASP A 79 -3.58 31.58 19.39
C ASP A 79 -3.46 31.17 17.93
N MET A 80 -3.00 32.07 17.06
CA MET A 80 -2.75 31.77 15.64
C MET A 80 -1.66 30.72 15.45
N GLU A 81 -0.58 30.76 16.24
CA GLU A 81 0.48 29.75 16.22
C GLU A 81 -0.04 28.38 16.67
N ALA A 82 -0.87 28.35 17.72
CA ALA A 82 -1.49 27.12 18.21
C ALA A 82 -2.44 26.52 17.17
N GLU A 83 -3.30 27.33 16.56
CA GLU A 83 -4.24 26.90 15.51
C GLU A 83 -3.50 26.42 14.26
N THR A 84 -2.49 27.17 13.80
CA THR A 84 -1.65 26.79 12.65
C THR A 84 -0.92 25.48 12.92
N THR A 85 -0.40 25.29 14.13
CA THR A 85 0.29 24.04 14.52
C THR A 85 -0.68 22.87 14.58
N ALA A 86 -1.89 23.08 15.11
CA ALA A 86 -2.93 22.06 15.16
C ALA A 86 -3.38 21.65 13.75
N GLU A 87 -3.62 22.61 12.86
CA GLU A 87 -4.02 22.34 11.49
C GLU A 87 -2.89 21.70 10.69
N ARG A 88 -1.65 22.17 10.85
CA ARG A 88 -0.47 21.52 10.26
C ARG A 88 -0.37 20.05 10.70
N ARG A 89 -0.55 19.77 11.99
CA ARG A 89 -0.52 18.39 12.51
C ARG A 89 -1.65 17.56 11.91
N ARG A 90 -2.86 18.11 11.84
CA ARG A 90 -4.02 17.46 11.22
C ARG A 90 -3.75 17.10 9.75
N LEU A 91 -3.24 18.05 8.96
CA LEU A 91 -2.91 17.83 7.55
C LEU A 91 -1.81 16.77 7.38
N LEU A 92 -0.79 16.78 8.24
CA LEU A 92 0.27 15.76 8.22
C LEU A 92 -0.25 14.37 8.60
N ASP A 93 -1.12 14.27 9.61
CA ASP A 93 -1.72 13.00 10.02
C ASP A 93 -2.67 12.46 8.94
N GLU A 94 -3.42 13.33 8.28
CA GLU A 94 -4.26 12.96 7.13
C GLU A 94 -3.41 12.48 5.93
N ALA A 95 -2.35 13.22 5.59
CA ALA A 95 -1.42 12.83 4.53
C ALA A 95 -0.76 11.47 4.82
N ARG A 96 -0.39 11.19 6.08
CA ARG A 96 0.11 9.88 6.52
C ARG A 96 -0.92 8.78 6.35
N LYS A 97 -2.15 8.99 6.81
CA LYS A 97 -3.24 8.01 6.63
C LYS A 97 -3.49 7.69 5.16
N GLN A 98 -3.48 8.71 4.30
CA GLN A 98 -3.65 8.53 2.86
C GLN A 98 -2.47 7.76 2.25
N ALA A 99 -1.23 8.07 2.66
CA ALA A 99 -0.04 7.36 2.22
C ALA A 99 -0.07 5.88 2.64
N ASP A 100 -0.46 5.59 3.88
CA ASP A 100 -0.59 4.23 4.41
C ASP A 100 -1.70 3.44 3.68
N ALA A 101 -2.85 4.07 3.46
CA ALA A 101 -3.94 3.48 2.69
C ALA A 101 -3.52 3.17 1.24
N LEU A 102 -2.78 4.09 0.60
CA LEU A 102 -2.25 3.88 -0.74
C LEU A 102 -1.17 2.79 -0.77
N ALA A 103 -0.32 2.69 0.25
CA ALA A 103 0.68 1.64 0.37
C ALA A 103 0.02 0.26 0.56
N ALA A 104 -0.97 0.16 1.44
CA ALA A 104 -1.75 -1.06 1.64
C ALA A 104 -2.50 -1.48 0.37
N LYS A 105 -3.13 -0.53 -0.34
CA LYS A 105 -3.79 -0.80 -1.62
C LYS A 105 -2.82 -1.30 -2.68
N ARG A 106 -1.64 -0.67 -2.81
CA ARG A 106 -0.59 -1.12 -3.72
C ARG A 106 -0.12 -2.53 -3.39
N GLN A 107 0.14 -2.82 -2.12
CA GLN A 107 0.57 -4.15 -1.70
C GLN A 107 -0.50 -5.22 -2.00
N ALA A 108 -1.78 -4.91 -1.78
CA ALA A 108 -2.88 -5.80 -2.13
C ALA A 108 -2.97 -6.03 -3.64
N SER A 109 -2.88 -4.97 -4.45
CA SER A 109 -2.88 -5.06 -5.93
C SER A 109 -1.73 -5.92 -6.44
N THR A 110 -0.50 -5.70 -5.95
CA THR A 110 0.66 -6.49 -6.36
C THR A 110 0.51 -7.96 -6.00
N LYS A 111 -0.06 -8.28 -4.83
CA LYS A 111 -0.34 -9.68 -4.45
C LYS A 111 -1.37 -10.32 -5.35
N ASP A 112 -2.46 -9.62 -5.66
CA ASP A 112 -3.52 -10.09 -6.57
C ASP A 112 -2.99 -10.27 -8.00
N GLU A 113 -2.20 -9.32 -8.51
CA GLU A 113 -1.54 -9.41 -9.81
C GLU A 113 -0.57 -10.60 -9.87
N ALA A 114 0.23 -10.83 -8.83
CA ALA A 114 1.12 -12.00 -8.76
C ALA A 114 0.35 -13.33 -8.74
N GLN A 115 -0.76 -13.40 -8.00
CA GLN A 115 -1.63 -14.58 -7.99
C GLN A 115 -2.26 -14.83 -9.35
N LYS A 116 -2.80 -13.79 -10.00
CA LYS A 116 -3.36 -13.87 -11.35
C LYS A 116 -2.32 -14.30 -12.38
N LEU A 117 -1.10 -13.75 -12.28
CA LEU A 117 0.00 -14.12 -13.16
C LEU A 117 0.39 -15.60 -12.97
N ASN A 118 0.51 -16.07 -11.73
CA ASN A 118 0.81 -17.47 -11.44
C ASN A 118 -0.28 -18.42 -11.98
N LEU A 119 -1.55 -18.07 -11.82
CA LEU A 119 -2.66 -18.84 -12.39
C LEU A 119 -2.62 -18.85 -13.92
N ALA A 120 -2.34 -17.71 -14.55
CA ALA A 120 -2.22 -17.61 -16.01
C ALA A 120 -1.02 -18.41 -16.55
N ILE A 121 0.13 -18.35 -15.88
CA ILE A 121 1.31 -19.16 -16.20
C ILE A 121 0.97 -20.64 -16.04
N GLY A 122 0.37 -21.03 -14.92
CA GLY A 122 -0.03 -22.42 -14.64
C GLY A 122 -0.91 -23.00 -15.75
N LYS A 123 -1.97 -22.27 -16.14
CA LYS A 123 -2.85 -22.68 -17.26
C LYS A 123 -2.10 -22.80 -18.58
N ARG A 124 -1.23 -21.84 -18.89
CA ARG A 124 -0.48 -21.84 -20.15
C ARG A 124 0.53 -23.00 -20.20
N VAL A 125 1.20 -23.29 -19.08
CA VAL A 125 2.10 -24.44 -18.95
C VAL A 125 1.33 -25.75 -19.11
N GLN A 126 0.16 -25.90 -18.47
CA GLN A 126 -0.69 -27.07 -18.63
C GLN A 126 -1.06 -27.30 -20.10
N GLN A 127 -1.59 -26.28 -20.78
CA GLN A 127 -1.93 -26.35 -22.19
C GLN A 127 -0.72 -26.77 -23.05
N HIS A 128 0.46 -26.20 -22.79
CA HIS A 128 1.67 -26.58 -23.51
C HIS A 128 2.12 -28.01 -23.22
N VAL A 129 2.07 -28.46 -21.97
CA VAL A 129 2.44 -29.84 -21.59
C VAL A 129 1.49 -30.84 -22.24
N PHE A 130 0.17 -30.59 -22.20
CA PHE A 130 -0.81 -31.46 -22.85
C PHE A 130 -0.64 -31.46 -24.37
N ALA A 131 -0.38 -30.31 -25.00
CA ALA A 131 -0.10 -30.25 -26.44
C ALA A 131 1.15 -31.05 -26.82
N VAL A 132 2.23 -30.93 -26.05
CA VAL A 132 3.48 -31.70 -26.25
C VAL A 132 3.24 -33.19 -26.02
N ALA A 133 2.51 -33.58 -24.97
CA ALA A 133 2.17 -34.97 -24.69
C ALA A 133 1.33 -35.57 -25.82
N ARG A 134 0.27 -34.88 -26.28
CA ARG A 134 -0.56 -35.30 -27.43
C ARG A 134 0.28 -35.48 -28.69
N ARG A 135 1.20 -34.55 -28.97
CA ARG A 135 2.11 -34.64 -30.13
C ARG A 135 3.07 -35.80 -30.00
N ALA A 136 3.73 -35.97 -28.85
CA ALA A 136 4.66 -37.06 -28.61
C ALA A 136 3.97 -38.43 -28.74
N LEU A 137 2.75 -38.57 -28.20
CA LEU A 137 1.95 -39.80 -28.31
C LEU A 137 1.50 -40.08 -29.74
N LYS A 138 1.22 -39.05 -30.52
CA LYS A 138 0.97 -39.18 -31.97
C LYS A 138 2.24 -39.60 -32.72
N ASP A 139 3.39 -39.02 -32.39
CA ASP A 139 4.66 -39.38 -33.04
C ASP A 139 5.14 -40.80 -32.62
N LEU A 140 4.77 -41.26 -31.42
CA LEU A 140 5.05 -42.59 -30.87
C LEU A 140 3.98 -43.64 -31.21
N SER A 141 2.97 -43.33 -32.01
CA SER A 141 1.96 -44.31 -32.45
C SER A 141 2.57 -45.30 -33.44
N THR A 142 3.36 -46.23 -32.91
CA THR A 142 3.95 -47.35 -33.64
C THR A 142 3.03 -48.57 -33.58
N SER A 143 3.27 -49.54 -34.47
CA SER A 143 2.49 -50.78 -34.54
C SER A 143 2.39 -51.58 -33.23
N THR A 144 3.37 -51.46 -32.33
CA THR A 144 3.32 -52.10 -31.00
C THR A 144 2.36 -51.39 -30.04
N LEU A 145 2.26 -50.07 -30.11
CA LEU A 145 1.28 -49.31 -29.32
C LEU A 145 -0.14 -49.56 -29.85
N GLU A 146 -0.30 -49.60 -31.17
CA GLU A 146 -1.56 -49.91 -31.84
C GLU A 146 -2.11 -51.27 -31.43
N GLN A 147 -1.27 -52.30 -31.32
CA GLN A 147 -1.67 -53.61 -30.79
C GLN A 147 -2.13 -53.52 -29.33
N GLY A 148 -1.40 -52.81 -28.47
CA GLY A 148 -1.80 -52.60 -27.08
C GLY A 148 -3.14 -51.86 -26.94
N VAL A 149 -3.42 -50.89 -27.81
CA VAL A 149 -4.71 -50.17 -27.87
C VAL A 149 -5.85 -51.14 -28.17
N VAL A 150 -5.68 -52.04 -29.16
CA VAL A 150 -6.67 -53.09 -29.47
C VAL A 150 -6.90 -53.99 -28.27
N ASP A 151 -5.85 -54.45 -27.60
CA ASP A 151 -5.96 -55.36 -26.45
C ASP A 151 -6.68 -54.71 -25.26
N ILE A 152 -6.41 -53.43 -24.99
CA ILE A 152 -7.08 -52.70 -23.91
C ILE A 152 -8.56 -52.46 -24.25
N PHE A 153 -8.87 -52.07 -25.49
CA PHE A 153 -10.26 -51.91 -25.93
C PHE A 153 -11.04 -53.22 -25.82
N LEU A 154 -10.45 -54.34 -26.27
CA LEU A 154 -11.05 -55.68 -26.14
C LEU A 154 -11.33 -56.05 -24.68
N ARG A 155 -10.42 -55.74 -23.77
CA ARG A 155 -10.62 -55.95 -22.34
C ARG A 155 -11.77 -55.10 -21.81
N GLN A 156 -11.81 -53.81 -22.16
CA GLN A 156 -12.86 -52.90 -21.73
C GLN A 156 -14.24 -53.35 -22.20
N VAL A 157 -14.35 -53.82 -23.46
CA VAL A 157 -15.59 -54.38 -23.99
C VAL A 157 -16.04 -55.60 -23.19
N ARG A 158 -15.13 -56.54 -22.87
CA ARG A 158 -15.45 -57.74 -22.08
C ARG A 158 -15.84 -57.43 -20.64
N GLU A 159 -15.26 -56.37 -20.07
CA GLU A 159 -15.50 -55.90 -18.70
C GLU A 159 -16.68 -54.92 -18.59
N LEU A 160 -17.41 -54.65 -19.68
CA LEU A 160 -18.64 -53.86 -19.63
C LEU A 160 -19.61 -54.43 -18.58
N ASP A 161 -20.26 -53.54 -17.84
CA ASP A 161 -21.28 -53.91 -16.87
C ASP A 161 -22.56 -54.38 -17.58
N GLU A 162 -23.42 -55.10 -16.86
CA GLU A 162 -24.64 -55.65 -17.44
C GLU A 162 -25.58 -54.55 -17.99
N THR A 163 -25.57 -53.36 -17.38
CA THR A 163 -26.31 -52.19 -17.87
C THR A 163 -25.78 -51.72 -19.23
N GLY A 164 -24.46 -51.54 -19.36
CA GLY A 164 -23.83 -51.13 -20.61
C GLY A 164 -24.04 -52.16 -21.72
N LYS A 165 -23.92 -53.45 -21.41
CA LYS A 165 -24.20 -54.53 -22.37
C LYS A 165 -25.63 -54.48 -22.89
N GLN A 166 -26.62 -54.34 -22.00
CA GLN A 166 -28.03 -54.27 -22.41
C GLN A 166 -28.32 -53.08 -23.33
N GLN A 167 -27.76 -51.91 -23.00
CA GLN A 167 -27.91 -50.70 -23.84
C GLN A 167 -27.29 -50.88 -25.23
N LEU A 168 -26.13 -51.53 -25.32
CA LEU A 168 -25.49 -51.85 -26.61
C LEU A 168 -26.29 -52.87 -27.42
N VAL A 169 -26.82 -53.93 -26.79
CA VAL A 169 -27.65 -54.93 -27.46
C VAL A 169 -28.97 -54.32 -27.96
N GLU A 170 -29.61 -53.47 -27.16
CA GLU A 170 -30.82 -52.75 -27.56
C GLU A 170 -30.55 -51.80 -28.74
N ALA A 171 -29.42 -51.07 -28.69
CA ALA A 171 -28.99 -50.21 -29.77
C ALA A 171 -28.75 -50.99 -31.07
N LEU A 172 -28.14 -52.17 -31.00
CA LEU A 172 -27.87 -53.05 -32.15
C LEU A 172 -29.14 -53.67 -32.75
N THR A 173 -30.11 -54.03 -31.92
CA THR A 173 -31.38 -54.62 -32.38
C THR A 173 -32.31 -53.58 -33.00
N THR A 174 -32.21 -52.33 -32.56
CA THR A 174 -33.01 -51.20 -33.07
C THR A 174 -32.32 -50.46 -34.23
N ALA A 175 -31.03 -50.74 -34.48
CA ALA A 175 -30.26 -50.07 -35.52
C ALA A 175 -30.72 -50.45 -36.93
N SER A 176 -30.95 -49.44 -37.76
CA SER A 176 -31.16 -49.62 -39.22
C SER A 176 -29.85 -49.66 -40.01
N GLU A 177 -28.74 -49.20 -39.41
CA GLU A 177 -27.41 -49.15 -39.99
C GLU A 177 -26.45 -50.12 -39.28
N PRO A 178 -25.46 -50.69 -39.99
CA PRO A 178 -24.46 -51.54 -39.36
C PRO A 178 -23.63 -50.77 -38.33
N ALA A 179 -23.22 -51.44 -37.27
CA ALA A 179 -22.36 -50.84 -36.25
C ALA A 179 -21.03 -50.41 -36.88
N THR A 180 -20.49 -49.26 -36.45
CA THR A 180 -19.25 -48.73 -37.00
C THR A 180 -18.15 -48.77 -35.95
N LEU A 181 -17.03 -49.40 -36.30
CA LEU A 181 -15.80 -49.38 -35.52
C LEU A 181 -14.77 -48.49 -36.20
N ARG A 182 -14.37 -47.43 -35.50
CA ARG A 182 -13.41 -46.43 -35.96
C ARG A 182 -12.09 -46.60 -35.22
N SER A 183 -11.00 -46.64 -35.96
CA SER A 183 -9.64 -46.75 -35.40
C SER A 183 -8.79 -45.57 -35.85
N ALA A 184 -7.89 -45.12 -34.97
CA ALA A 184 -6.88 -44.12 -35.28
C ALA A 184 -5.89 -44.56 -36.37
N PHE A 185 -5.76 -45.88 -36.58
CA PHE A 185 -4.79 -46.52 -37.45
C PHE A 185 -5.44 -47.64 -38.27
N ALA A 186 -4.78 -48.04 -39.36
CA ALA A 186 -5.21 -49.14 -40.21
C ALA A 186 -5.16 -50.47 -39.45
N LEU A 187 -6.32 -51.05 -39.17
CA LEU A 187 -6.42 -52.36 -38.51
C LEU A 187 -6.06 -53.48 -39.49
N SER A 188 -5.14 -54.35 -39.09
CA SER A 188 -4.82 -55.59 -39.81
C SER A 188 -5.99 -56.58 -39.79
N ASP A 189 -6.03 -57.51 -40.74
CA ASP A 189 -7.11 -58.51 -40.84
C ASP A 189 -7.24 -59.35 -39.55
N GLY A 190 -6.12 -59.68 -38.91
CA GLY A 190 -6.12 -60.39 -37.62
C GLY A 190 -6.76 -59.58 -36.49
N GLN A 191 -6.49 -58.28 -36.41
CA GLN A 191 -7.11 -57.39 -35.43
C GLN A 191 -8.60 -57.21 -35.70
N ARG A 192 -9.00 -57.06 -36.97
CA ARG A 192 -10.42 -56.98 -37.37
C ARG A 192 -11.18 -58.24 -36.94
N ALA A 193 -10.61 -59.41 -37.19
CA ALA A 193 -11.21 -60.69 -36.80
C ALA A 193 -11.33 -60.83 -35.27
N ALA A 194 -10.29 -60.44 -34.52
CA ALA A 194 -10.32 -60.48 -33.05
C ALA A 194 -11.38 -59.52 -32.46
N LEU A 195 -11.48 -58.30 -32.98
CA LEU A 195 -12.50 -57.32 -32.60
C LEU A 195 -13.91 -57.81 -32.91
N GLN A 196 -14.11 -58.34 -34.11
CA GLN A 196 -15.38 -58.95 -34.54
C GLN A 196 -15.80 -60.08 -33.61
N GLN A 197 -14.87 -61.01 -33.31
CA GLN A 197 -15.14 -62.15 -32.44
C GLN A 197 -15.49 -61.71 -31.01
N ALA A 198 -14.70 -60.82 -30.41
CA ALA A 198 -14.93 -60.39 -29.03
C ALA A 198 -16.24 -59.61 -28.86
N LEU A 199 -16.63 -58.80 -29.85
CA LEU A 199 -17.92 -58.12 -29.83
C LEU A 199 -19.08 -59.10 -29.98
N ASN A 200 -18.97 -60.08 -30.89
CA ASN A 200 -19.97 -61.13 -31.04
C ASN A 200 -20.13 -61.98 -29.76
N GLU A 201 -19.03 -62.34 -29.09
CA GLU A 201 -19.02 -63.09 -27.83
C GLU A 201 -19.66 -62.27 -26.70
N THR A 202 -19.24 -61.01 -26.52
CA THR A 202 -19.69 -60.16 -25.41
C THR A 202 -21.17 -59.82 -25.52
N LEU A 203 -21.67 -59.63 -26.75
CA LEU A 203 -23.04 -59.20 -27.02
C LEU A 203 -23.95 -60.36 -27.44
N SER A 204 -23.41 -61.59 -27.48
CA SER A 204 -24.12 -62.84 -27.82
C SER A 204 -24.96 -62.74 -29.10
N SER A 205 -24.50 -61.95 -30.07
CA SER A 205 -25.22 -61.59 -31.29
C SER A 205 -24.23 -61.54 -32.45
N ASP A 206 -24.65 -61.94 -33.66
CA ASP A 206 -23.80 -61.82 -34.85
C ASP A 206 -23.94 -60.41 -35.45
N ILE A 207 -22.97 -59.55 -35.17
CA ILE A 207 -23.03 -58.12 -35.46
C ILE A 207 -22.29 -57.83 -36.76
N ARG A 208 -22.92 -57.15 -37.70
CA ARG A 208 -22.18 -56.61 -38.86
C ARG A 208 -21.48 -55.32 -38.47
N ILE A 209 -20.15 -55.35 -38.50
CA ILE A 209 -19.29 -54.22 -38.16
C ILE A 209 -18.67 -53.65 -39.44
N THR A 210 -18.80 -52.34 -39.63
CA THR A 210 -18.08 -51.60 -40.65
C THR A 210 -16.85 -50.96 -40.01
N PHE A 211 -15.68 -51.27 -40.54
CA PHE A 211 -14.42 -50.69 -40.08
C PHE A 211 -14.11 -49.42 -40.85
N ALA A 212 -13.80 -48.34 -40.13
CA ALA A 212 -13.38 -47.07 -40.71
C ALA A 212 -12.15 -46.53 -39.98
N GLU A 213 -11.36 -45.72 -40.68
CA GLU A 213 -10.20 -45.03 -40.10
C GLU A 213 -10.60 -43.60 -39.72
N LEU A 214 -10.21 -43.16 -38.53
CA LEU A 214 -10.44 -41.83 -38.01
C LEU A 214 -9.11 -41.25 -37.48
N PRO A 215 -8.26 -40.68 -38.36
CA PRO A 215 -6.90 -40.24 -38.01
C PRO A 215 -6.82 -39.15 -36.94
N ASP A 216 -7.93 -38.45 -36.68
CA ASP A 216 -8.04 -37.42 -35.64
C ASP A 216 -8.16 -38.03 -34.23
N LEU A 217 -8.47 -39.32 -34.12
CA LEU A 217 -8.45 -40.06 -32.86
C LEU A 217 -6.99 -40.36 -32.49
N ILE A 218 -6.48 -39.84 -31.36
CA ILE A 218 -5.08 -40.10 -30.96
C ILE A 218 -5.00 -41.48 -30.32
N SER A 219 -4.44 -42.45 -31.06
CA SER A 219 -4.15 -43.81 -30.59
C SER A 219 -5.33 -44.43 -29.82
N GLY A 220 -6.46 -44.62 -30.51
CA GLY A 220 -7.69 -45.10 -29.90
C GLY A 220 -8.59 -45.86 -30.87
N ILE A 221 -9.61 -46.49 -30.29
CA ILE A 221 -10.67 -47.22 -30.99
C ILE A 221 -12.02 -46.78 -30.43
N GLU A 222 -12.98 -46.57 -31.31
CA GLU A 222 -14.34 -46.17 -31.01
C GLU A 222 -15.32 -47.13 -31.69
N PHE A 223 -16.25 -47.68 -30.92
CA PHE A 223 -17.38 -48.46 -31.41
C PHE A 223 -18.66 -47.66 -31.22
N THR A 224 -19.42 -47.49 -32.30
CA THR A 224 -20.66 -46.71 -32.30
C THR A 224 -21.81 -47.48 -32.94
N THR A 225 -22.98 -47.40 -32.31
CA THR A 225 -24.22 -47.98 -32.84
C THR A 225 -25.44 -47.24 -32.28
N ASN A 226 -26.33 -46.80 -33.16
CA ASN A 226 -27.60 -46.11 -32.83
C ASN A 226 -27.50 -45.07 -31.67
N GLY A 227 -26.46 -44.22 -31.71
CA GLY A 227 -26.22 -43.18 -30.70
C GLY A 227 -25.48 -43.63 -29.43
N GLN A 228 -25.27 -44.93 -29.24
CA GLN A 228 -24.42 -45.47 -28.17
C GLN A 228 -22.95 -45.53 -28.63
N LYS A 229 -22.04 -45.20 -27.71
CA LYS A 229 -20.60 -45.16 -27.97
C LYS A 229 -19.82 -45.85 -26.86
N VAL A 230 -18.91 -46.74 -27.25
CA VAL A 230 -17.82 -47.24 -26.41
C VAL A 230 -16.52 -46.82 -27.06
N SER A 231 -15.72 -45.99 -26.39
CA SER A 231 -14.43 -45.57 -26.91
C SER A 231 -13.34 -45.74 -25.87
N TRP A 232 -12.16 -46.11 -26.35
CA TRP A 232 -10.92 -46.04 -25.61
C TRP A 232 -9.91 -45.27 -26.45
N SER A 233 -9.38 -44.18 -25.92
CA SER A 233 -8.31 -43.44 -26.58
C SER A 233 -7.38 -42.81 -25.55
N ILE A 234 -6.11 -42.65 -25.90
CA ILE A 234 -5.16 -41.92 -25.04
C ILE A 234 -5.58 -40.43 -24.94
N ALA A 235 -6.25 -39.89 -25.97
CA ALA A 235 -6.83 -38.55 -25.95
C ALA A 235 -7.86 -38.36 -24.83
N ASP A 236 -8.71 -39.37 -24.57
CA ASP A 236 -9.73 -39.29 -23.52
C ASP A 236 -9.08 -39.27 -22.12
N TYR A 237 -8.03 -40.06 -21.89
CA TYR A 237 -7.26 -40.02 -20.64
C TYR A 237 -6.58 -38.68 -20.42
N LEU A 238 -5.97 -38.11 -21.47
CA LEU A 238 -5.35 -36.78 -21.38
C LEU A 238 -6.38 -35.70 -21.09
N THR A 239 -7.59 -35.82 -21.65
CA THR A 239 -8.68 -34.86 -21.42
C THR A 239 -9.20 -34.97 -19.99
N SER A 240 -9.40 -36.19 -19.47
CA SER A 240 -9.80 -36.40 -18.07
C SER A 240 -8.74 -35.91 -17.07
N LEU A 241 -7.45 -36.09 -17.39
CA LEU A 241 -6.36 -35.55 -16.59
C LEU A 241 -6.31 -34.02 -16.67
N GLU A 242 -6.51 -33.44 -17.85
CA GLU A 242 -6.63 -31.99 -18.06
C GLU A 242 -7.75 -31.42 -17.19
N ASP A 243 -8.95 -32.00 -17.24
CA ASP A 243 -10.09 -31.59 -16.41
C ASP A 243 -9.80 -31.66 -14.91
N SER A 244 -9.16 -32.75 -14.46
CA SER A 244 -8.80 -32.94 -13.04
C SER A 244 -7.78 -31.90 -12.56
N VAL A 245 -6.80 -31.58 -13.41
CA VAL A 245 -5.77 -30.58 -13.15
C VAL A 245 -6.35 -29.16 -13.19
N ASP A 246 -7.29 -28.90 -14.09
CA ASP A 246 -8.00 -27.63 -14.21
C ASP A 246 -8.86 -27.36 -12.96
N GLU A 247 -9.51 -28.39 -12.42
CA GLU A 247 -10.24 -28.35 -11.15
C GLU A 247 -9.32 -28.05 -9.96
N LEU A 248 -8.13 -28.67 -9.92
CA LEU A 248 -7.13 -28.41 -8.88
C LEU A 248 -6.58 -26.97 -8.95
N VAL A 249 -6.46 -26.38 -10.13
CA VAL A 249 -6.03 -24.98 -10.30
C VAL A 249 -7.14 -23.99 -9.98
N LYS A 250 -8.40 -24.33 -10.27
CA LYS A 250 -9.57 -23.47 -9.97
C LYS A 250 -9.91 -23.43 -8.48
N LYS A 251 -9.64 -24.49 -7.73
CA LYS A 251 -9.75 -24.47 -6.27
C LYS A 251 -8.47 -23.88 -5.67
N PRO A 252 -8.45 -22.61 -5.24
CA PRO A 252 -7.37 -22.17 -4.37
C PRO A 252 -7.34 -23.12 -3.18
N ALA A 253 -6.14 -23.54 -2.77
CA ALA A 253 -5.92 -24.39 -1.60
C ALA A 253 -6.57 -23.74 -0.36
N THR A 254 -7.86 -23.99 -0.18
CA THR A 254 -8.67 -23.56 0.95
C THR A 254 -8.67 -24.72 1.89
N GLN A 255 -7.51 -24.96 2.48
CA GLN A 255 -7.34 -25.76 3.69
C GLN A 255 -5.92 -25.47 4.18
N PRO A 256 -5.75 -24.86 5.36
CA PRO A 256 -4.53 -25.09 6.13
C PRO A 256 -4.38 -26.59 6.21
N ARG A 257 -3.25 -27.11 5.73
CA ARG A 257 -2.83 -28.49 6.00
C ARG A 257 -3.01 -28.69 7.51
N PRO A 258 -3.82 -29.65 8.00
CA PRO A 258 -3.85 -29.91 9.42
C PRO A 258 -2.40 -30.17 9.84
N GLU A 259 -1.90 -29.33 10.74
CA GLU A 259 -0.63 -29.57 11.41
C GLU A 259 -0.72 -30.99 11.95
N VAL A 260 0.05 -31.90 11.36
CA VAL A 260 0.30 -33.20 11.96
C VAL A 260 0.84 -32.88 13.35
N PRO A 261 0.16 -33.28 14.45
CA PRO A 261 0.71 -33.07 15.77
C PRO A 261 2.08 -33.73 15.79
N VAL A 262 3.13 -32.91 15.91
CA VAL A 262 4.46 -33.41 16.18
C VAL A 262 4.37 -34.01 17.57
N GLU A 263 4.32 -35.33 17.60
CA GLU A 263 4.38 -36.12 18.82
C GLU A 263 5.60 -35.65 19.62
N PRO A 264 5.43 -35.19 20.87
CA PRO A 264 6.57 -34.73 21.65
C PRO A 264 7.55 -35.88 21.84
N PRO A 265 8.87 -35.63 21.74
CA PRO A 265 9.86 -36.69 21.94
C PRO A 265 9.68 -37.33 23.31
N PRO A 266 9.94 -38.66 23.42
CA PRO A 266 9.68 -39.39 24.64
C PRO A 266 10.43 -38.77 25.81
N ARG A 267 9.72 -38.59 26.93
CA ARG A 267 10.29 -38.16 28.20
C ARG A 267 11.22 -39.27 28.69
N ASP A 268 12.51 -38.97 28.79
CA ASP A 268 13.45 -39.83 29.50
C ASP A 268 13.06 -39.89 30.98
N GLU A 269 12.64 -41.08 31.43
CA GLU A 269 12.50 -41.38 32.85
C GLU A 269 13.88 -41.52 33.53
N PRO A 270 13.96 -41.22 34.85
CA PRO A 270 15.22 -40.86 35.49
C PRO A 270 16.02 -42.09 35.94
N GLY A 271 17.32 -42.02 35.72
CA GLY A 271 18.31 -42.67 36.58
C GLY A 271 18.89 -43.97 36.05
N LYS A 272 20.13 -43.87 35.55
CA LYS A 272 21.21 -44.83 35.82
C LYS A 272 22.56 -44.17 35.58
N THR A 273 23.24 -43.91 36.70
CA THR A 273 24.67 -43.66 36.86
C THR A 273 25.55 -44.44 35.88
N ASN A 274 26.48 -43.78 35.18
CA ASN A 274 27.89 -44.13 35.30
C ASN A 274 28.87 -43.02 34.86
N ARG A 275 30.04 -43.07 35.49
CA ARG A 275 31.19 -42.16 35.51
C ARG A 275 32.01 -42.11 34.21
N GLN A 276 32.83 -41.05 34.16
CA GLN A 276 34.19 -40.95 33.57
C GLN A 276 34.33 -40.87 32.04
N ALA A 277 34.78 -39.70 31.56
CA ALA A 277 36.03 -39.56 30.80
C ALA A 277 36.39 -38.07 30.61
N GLU A 278 37.67 -37.76 30.77
CA GLU A 278 38.34 -36.47 30.62
C GLU A 278 38.17 -35.82 29.23
N PRO A 279 38.33 -34.49 29.10
CA PRO A 279 38.55 -33.84 27.81
C PRO A 279 40.03 -33.97 27.39
N PRO A 280 40.35 -34.24 26.10
CA PRO A 280 41.73 -34.20 25.66
C PRO A 280 42.21 -32.77 25.46
N VAL A 281 43.37 -32.52 26.06
CA VAL A 281 44.30 -31.42 25.79
C VAL A 281 44.79 -31.51 24.34
N VAL A 282 44.82 -30.38 23.62
CA VAL A 282 45.64 -30.22 22.41
C VAL A 282 46.52 -29.00 22.62
N ASP A 283 47.84 -29.25 22.58
CA ASP A 283 48.95 -28.34 22.81
C ASP A 283 49.21 -27.45 21.56
N PRO A 284 49.72 -26.20 21.70
CA PRO A 284 49.95 -25.27 20.60
C PRO A 284 51.44 -25.14 20.22
N SER A 285 51.74 -25.21 18.93
CA SER A 285 52.90 -24.60 18.23
C SER A 285 52.73 -24.99 16.76
N ASP A 286 53.02 -24.22 15.72
CA ASP A 286 53.79 -23.00 15.56
C ASP A 286 53.51 -22.51 14.13
N GLY A 287 53.77 -21.23 13.83
CA GLY A 287 53.79 -20.78 12.42
C GLY A 287 53.15 -19.43 12.16
N ALA A 288 53.73 -18.39 12.75
CA ALA A 288 53.55 -17.00 12.34
C ALA A 288 54.00 -16.77 10.89
N VAL A 289 53.22 -16.01 10.10
CA VAL A 289 53.75 -14.95 9.21
C VAL A 289 52.71 -13.84 9.10
N ALA A 290 53.02 -12.70 9.71
CA ALA A 290 52.48 -11.40 9.33
C ALA A 290 53.29 -10.85 8.16
N GLU A 291 52.67 -10.13 7.22
CA GLU A 291 53.10 -8.76 6.85
C GLU A 291 52.27 -8.14 5.71
N LYS A 292 51.78 -6.92 6.01
CA LYS A 292 51.82 -5.68 5.21
C LYS A 292 51.08 -5.54 3.88
N SER A 293 50.09 -4.65 3.90
CA SER A 293 49.81 -3.69 2.82
C SER A 293 51.06 -2.89 2.41
N PRO A 294 51.10 -2.38 1.17
CA PRO A 294 51.01 -0.93 1.05
C PRO A 294 50.24 -0.39 -0.18
N SER A 295 49.67 0.80 0.04
CA SER A 295 49.74 2.00 -0.80
C SER A 295 49.26 2.04 -2.26
N LYS A 296 48.20 2.85 -2.44
CA LYS A 296 48.07 4.01 -3.36
C LYS A 296 48.77 3.93 -4.74
N LEU A 297 47.95 3.97 -5.81
CA LEU A 297 48.30 4.73 -7.01
C LEU A 297 47.04 5.36 -7.65
N ASN A 298 47.10 6.69 -7.74
CA ASN A 298 46.23 7.53 -8.57
C ASN A 298 46.40 7.18 -10.05
N LEU A 299 45.31 7.19 -10.83
CA LEU A 299 45.37 7.73 -12.19
C LEU A 299 44.04 8.34 -12.62
N ALA A 300 44.18 9.50 -13.26
CA ALA A 300 43.19 10.51 -13.57
C ALA A 300 42.15 10.12 -14.64
N ALA A 301 40.94 10.63 -14.40
CA ALA A 301 40.02 11.33 -15.30
C ALA A 301 40.12 11.15 -16.83
N LYS A 302 38.99 10.80 -17.45
CA LYS A 302 38.50 11.42 -18.69
C LYS A 302 36.96 11.45 -18.69
N PRO A 303 36.30 12.63 -18.70
CA PRO A 303 34.86 12.72 -18.89
C PRO A 303 34.48 12.54 -20.36
N ARG A 304 33.32 11.92 -20.60
CA ARG A 304 32.64 11.83 -21.90
C ARG A 304 32.35 13.24 -22.44
N GLU A 305 32.74 13.48 -23.69
CA GLU A 305 32.23 14.57 -24.51
C GLU A 305 30.70 14.55 -24.55
N VAL A 306 30.10 15.66 -24.14
CA VAL A 306 28.71 16.01 -24.43
C VAL A 306 28.73 16.84 -25.71
N ASN A 307 28.04 16.35 -26.73
CA ASN A 307 27.88 16.98 -28.03
C ASN A 307 26.97 18.22 -27.92
N PRO A 308 27.40 19.44 -28.33
CA PRO A 308 26.55 20.61 -28.34
C PRO A 308 25.91 20.74 -29.74
N ALA A 309 24.74 20.13 -29.91
CA ALA A 309 23.96 20.25 -31.15
C ALA A 309 22.44 20.32 -30.91
N ASP A 310 21.99 20.75 -29.73
CA ASP A 310 20.55 20.88 -29.41
C ASP A 310 20.21 22.19 -28.69
N GLU A 311 20.92 23.28 -29.03
CA GLU A 311 20.48 24.65 -28.77
C GLU A 311 20.19 25.35 -30.10
N ALA A 312 19.06 25.01 -30.69
CA ALA A 312 18.36 25.85 -31.65
C ALA A 312 16.87 25.54 -31.57
N HIS A 313 16.05 26.59 -31.43
CA HIS A 313 14.59 26.61 -31.38
C HIS A 313 13.92 26.53 -30.00
N ALA A 314 13.92 27.67 -29.29
CA ALA A 314 12.72 28.19 -28.63
C ALA A 314 12.94 29.65 -28.17
N HIS A 315 13.09 30.55 -29.14
CA HIS A 315 12.79 31.97 -28.95
C HIS A 315 11.93 32.40 -30.15
N GLU A 316 10.62 32.20 -30.05
CA GLU A 316 9.64 33.00 -30.78
C GLU A 316 8.24 32.79 -30.19
N SER A 317 7.59 33.92 -29.89
CA SER A 317 6.23 34.13 -29.35
C SER A 317 6.07 34.11 -27.83
#